data_AF-A0A3D8PRL4-F1
#
_entry.id   AF-A0A3D8PRL4-F1
#
_cell.length_a   1.000
_cell.length_b   1.000
_cell.length_c   1.000
_cell.angle_alpha   90.00
_cell.angle_beta   90.00
_cell.angle_gamma   90.00
#
_symmetry.space_group_name_H-M   'P 1'
#
loop_
_entity.id
_entity.type
_entity.pdbx_description
1 polymer ?
#
loop_
_entity_poly.entity_id
_entity_poly.type
_entity_poly.pdbx_seq_one_letter_code
_entity_poly.pdbx_strand_id
1 'polypeptide(L)'
;MNELQVKTIKLTPAVVEFNYKELEAILDESLKKYDGLTFTEDDAAECKSTITELNKGKKSLDTYRKETKKQLTASVTEFENKCKQLDKKFNAVLIPLKDQYEQFEENRREEKRQKVQEIIAQLIEEYDLIEKYAIKITVLDSHLTKSKTLKSIKEELTTNVSMLKVQQDKEESDKRVIVNQVKLVNAENELNMSDIGYLRLLEFKDVNEISNQINKDVQHEIDKKLLAEQRKREELEREEKRKQAIAEREKQKETAKEQEESKPVEPPVIEEIKDPFSSADDAMDEGFMADPFANIESTHIKNYQVIGTEQQLSELVDYMNKNGISWAVIE
;
A
#
# COMPACT_ATOMS: atom_id res chain seq x y z
N MET A 1 -14.03 -56.48 -10.39
CA MET A 1 -12.86 -57.38 -10.19
C MET A 1 -13.14 -58.24 -8.96
N ASN A 2 -12.62 -59.47 -8.91
CA ASN A 2 -12.55 -60.17 -7.63
C ASN A 2 -11.51 -59.47 -6.75
N GLU A 3 -11.77 -59.42 -5.45
CA GLU A 3 -10.88 -58.80 -4.47
C GLU A 3 -9.52 -59.51 -4.43
N LEU A 4 -8.43 -58.73 -4.46
CA LEU A 4 -7.07 -59.26 -4.68
C LEU A 4 -6.46 -59.75 -3.36
N GLN A 5 -6.92 -60.91 -2.91
CA GLN A 5 -6.56 -61.51 -1.62
C GLN A 5 -5.17 -62.16 -1.65
N VAL A 6 -4.23 -61.63 -0.87
CA VAL A 6 -2.92 -62.25 -0.61
C VAL A 6 -3.10 -63.50 0.24
N LYS A 7 -2.53 -64.65 -0.18
CA LYS A 7 -2.65 -65.94 0.52
C LYS A 7 -1.32 -66.68 0.55
N THR A 8 -0.93 -67.16 1.72
CA THR A 8 0.28 -67.97 1.92
C THR A 8 0.05 -69.39 1.43
N ILE A 9 0.69 -69.79 0.33
CA ILE A 9 0.55 -71.13 -0.25
C ILE A 9 1.44 -72.16 0.49
N LYS A 10 2.66 -71.76 0.86
CA LYS A 10 3.61 -72.56 1.65
C LYS A 10 4.56 -71.63 2.39
N LEU A 11 4.88 -71.98 3.64
CA LEU A 11 5.91 -71.32 4.45
C LEU A 11 6.70 -72.41 5.18
N THR A 12 8.02 -72.27 5.22
CA THR A 12 8.94 -73.20 5.91
C THR A 12 10.03 -72.38 6.60
N PRO A 13 10.23 -72.52 7.92
CA PRO A 13 11.27 -71.77 8.63
C PRO A 13 12.67 -72.24 8.22
N ALA A 14 13.62 -71.32 8.23
CA ALA A 14 15.03 -71.62 8.01
C ALA A 14 15.68 -72.12 9.30
N VAL A 15 16.22 -73.34 9.28
CA VAL A 15 16.97 -73.97 10.38
C VAL A 15 18.31 -74.45 9.83
N VAL A 16 19.38 -74.30 10.62
CA VAL A 16 20.71 -74.85 10.31
C VAL A 16 21.25 -75.56 11.53
N GLU A 17 21.60 -76.82 11.33
CA GLU A 17 22.44 -77.61 12.22
C GLU A 17 23.84 -77.70 11.59
N PHE A 18 24.87 -77.59 12.41
CA PHE A 18 26.27 -77.73 12.00
C PHE A 18 27.06 -78.39 13.13
N ASN A 19 28.28 -78.85 12.83
CA ASN A 19 29.10 -79.65 13.75
C ASN A 19 29.78 -78.82 14.86
N TYR A 20 29.02 -77.93 15.50
CA TYR A 20 29.48 -77.05 16.58
C TYR A 20 30.31 -77.79 17.64
N LYS A 21 29.83 -78.92 18.16
CA LYS A 21 30.52 -79.70 19.21
C LYS A 21 31.86 -80.29 18.77
N GLU A 22 32.02 -80.63 17.49
CA GLU A 22 33.27 -81.15 16.95
C GLU A 22 34.29 -80.00 16.81
N LEU A 23 33.84 -78.87 16.26
CA LEU A 23 34.66 -77.67 16.11
C LEU A 23 35.07 -77.07 17.46
N GLU A 24 34.16 -77.08 18.44
CA GLU A 24 34.40 -76.67 19.84
C GLU A 24 35.47 -77.56 20.48
N ALA A 25 35.34 -78.89 20.42
CA ALA A 25 36.33 -79.81 20.98
C ALA A 25 37.72 -79.68 20.33
N ILE A 26 37.78 -79.56 18.99
CA ILE A 26 39.05 -79.36 18.25
C ILE A 26 39.67 -78.00 18.58
N LEU A 27 38.85 -76.95 18.74
CA LEU A 27 39.33 -75.62 19.13
C LEU A 27 39.86 -75.63 20.56
N ASP A 28 39.16 -76.24 21.51
CA ASP A 28 39.62 -76.38 22.90
C ASP A 28 40.91 -77.19 23.02
N GLU A 29 41.04 -78.31 22.28
CA GLU A 29 42.25 -79.12 22.29
C GLU A 29 43.44 -78.40 21.64
N SER A 30 43.22 -77.65 20.56
CA SER A 30 44.27 -76.87 19.91
C SER A 30 44.68 -75.63 20.70
N LEU A 31 43.74 -74.92 21.34
CA LEU A 31 44.04 -73.73 22.15
C LEU A 31 44.80 -74.07 23.44
N LYS A 32 44.53 -75.22 24.08
CA LYS A 32 45.28 -75.70 25.26
C LYS A 32 46.79 -75.82 25.03
N LYS A 33 47.24 -75.97 23.77
CA LYS A 33 48.67 -76.05 23.40
C LYS A 33 49.39 -74.70 23.47
N TYR A 34 48.65 -73.60 23.66
CA TYR A 34 49.18 -72.24 23.71
C TYR A 34 48.89 -71.54 25.06
N ASP A 35 48.20 -72.21 25.99
CA ASP A 35 47.95 -71.68 27.33
C ASP A 35 49.22 -71.80 28.19
N GLY A 36 49.61 -70.71 28.84
CA GLY A 36 50.84 -70.61 29.63
C GLY A 36 52.17 -70.65 28.86
N LEU A 37 52.17 -70.64 27.51
CA LEU A 37 53.42 -70.72 26.74
C LEU A 37 54.22 -69.40 26.75
N THR A 38 55.47 -69.44 27.19
CA THR A 38 56.42 -68.31 27.09
C THR A 38 57.39 -68.53 25.93
N PHE A 39 57.10 -67.93 24.77
CA PHE A 39 57.93 -68.01 23.57
C PHE A 39 59.30 -67.34 23.78
N THR A 40 60.36 -68.02 23.33
CA THR A 40 61.73 -67.50 23.23
C THR A 40 62.01 -66.97 21.82
N GLU A 41 63.21 -66.43 21.60
CA GLU A 41 63.56 -65.77 20.33
C GLU A 41 63.65 -66.74 19.14
N ASP A 42 64.01 -68.01 19.39
CA ASP A 42 64.02 -69.10 18.40
C ASP A 42 62.60 -69.54 17.99
N ASP A 43 61.63 -69.48 18.91
CA ASP A 43 60.25 -69.97 18.69
C ASP A 43 59.39 -69.02 17.80
N ALA A 44 59.92 -67.83 17.47
CA ALA A 44 59.18 -66.76 16.80
C ALA A 44 58.61 -67.17 15.42
N ALA A 45 59.26 -68.10 14.73
CA ALA A 45 58.78 -68.64 13.45
C ALA A 45 57.53 -69.52 13.61
N GLU A 46 57.51 -70.40 14.62
CA GLU A 46 56.39 -71.30 14.90
C GLU A 46 55.19 -70.51 15.44
N CYS A 47 55.42 -69.60 16.39
CA CYS A 47 54.40 -68.69 16.92
C CYS A 47 53.67 -67.93 15.80
N LYS A 48 54.42 -67.41 14.81
CA LYS A 48 53.87 -66.72 13.64
C LYS A 48 53.06 -67.64 12.72
N SER A 49 53.42 -68.91 12.61
CA SER A 49 52.63 -69.92 11.89
C SER A 49 51.30 -70.18 12.59
N THR A 50 51.34 -70.47 13.90
CA THR A 50 50.16 -70.67 14.76
C THR A 50 49.18 -69.50 14.69
N ILE A 51 49.66 -68.26 14.84
CA ILE A 51 48.83 -67.05 14.71
C ILE A 51 48.19 -66.96 13.33
N THR A 52 48.90 -67.38 12.27
CA THR A 52 48.37 -67.39 10.90
C THR A 52 47.27 -68.44 10.74
N GLU A 53 47.40 -69.62 11.36
CA GLU A 53 46.41 -70.69 11.30
C GLU A 53 45.13 -70.39 12.10
N LEU A 54 45.27 -69.88 13.34
CA LEU A 54 44.12 -69.42 14.14
C LEU A 54 43.35 -68.30 13.41
N ASN A 55 44.06 -67.39 12.72
CA ASN A 55 43.42 -66.36 11.89
C ASN A 55 42.77 -66.91 10.61
N LYS A 56 43.29 -67.99 10.01
CA LYS A 56 42.61 -68.70 8.91
C LYS A 56 41.32 -69.35 9.40
N GLY A 57 41.35 -70.08 10.52
CA GLY A 57 40.18 -70.72 11.12
C GLY A 57 39.08 -69.72 11.47
N LYS A 58 39.43 -68.63 12.16
CA LYS A 58 38.52 -67.52 12.50
C LYS A 58 37.88 -66.88 11.27
N LYS A 59 38.64 -66.69 10.18
CA LYS A 59 38.11 -66.19 8.89
C LYS A 59 37.17 -67.20 8.23
N SER A 60 37.51 -68.49 8.26
CA SER A 60 36.67 -69.56 7.69
C SER A 60 35.30 -69.63 8.36
N LEU A 61 35.26 -69.59 9.70
CA LEU A 61 34.01 -69.58 10.48
C LEU A 61 33.13 -68.36 10.17
N ASP A 62 33.72 -67.17 10.03
CA ASP A 62 32.97 -65.95 9.69
C ASP A 62 32.51 -65.95 8.22
N THR A 63 33.28 -66.52 7.29
CA THR A 63 32.85 -66.73 5.90
C THR A 63 31.68 -67.71 5.84
N TYR A 64 31.78 -68.88 6.48
CA TYR A 64 30.68 -69.85 6.59
C TYR A 64 29.40 -69.18 7.13
N ARG A 65 29.50 -68.48 8.26
CA ARG A 65 28.39 -67.70 8.86
C ARG A 65 27.75 -66.72 7.88
N LYS A 66 28.54 -66.02 7.07
CA LYS A 66 28.06 -65.06 6.06
C LYS A 66 27.40 -65.74 4.87
N GLU A 67 28.00 -66.80 4.34
CA GLU A 67 27.52 -67.53 3.17
C GLU A 67 26.26 -68.33 3.49
N THR A 68 26.24 -69.06 4.60
CA THR A 68 25.03 -69.74 5.11
C THR A 68 23.91 -68.73 5.34
N LYS A 69 24.16 -67.60 6.02
CA LYS A 69 23.14 -66.54 6.17
C LYS A 69 22.59 -66.09 4.81
N LYS A 70 23.48 -65.80 3.85
CA LYS A 70 23.11 -65.36 2.49
C LYS A 70 22.23 -66.40 1.78
N GLN A 71 22.57 -67.69 1.86
CA GLN A 71 21.80 -68.80 1.30
C GLN A 71 20.40 -68.90 1.94
N LEU A 72 20.31 -68.90 3.28
CA LEU A 72 19.02 -68.96 3.99
C LEU A 72 18.11 -67.78 3.66
N THR A 73 18.68 -66.57 3.53
CA THR A 73 17.91 -65.36 3.21
C THR A 73 17.61 -65.18 1.72
N ALA A 74 18.12 -66.02 0.83
CA ALA A 74 17.93 -65.86 -0.61
C ALA A 74 16.45 -65.97 -1.02
N SER A 75 15.73 -66.96 -0.49
CA SER A 75 14.29 -67.17 -0.73
C SER A 75 13.43 -66.02 -0.17
N VAL A 76 13.81 -65.47 0.99
CA VAL A 76 13.18 -64.29 1.60
C VAL A 76 13.41 -63.04 0.74
N THR A 77 14.63 -62.85 0.25
CA THR A 77 15.00 -61.73 -0.64
C THR A 77 14.23 -61.82 -1.97
N GLU A 78 14.09 -63.02 -2.52
CA GLU A 78 13.24 -63.25 -3.70
C GLU A 78 11.76 -62.95 -3.45
N PHE A 79 11.23 -63.37 -2.29
CA PHE A 79 9.85 -63.08 -1.89
C PHE A 79 9.62 -61.57 -1.77
N GLU A 80 10.49 -60.85 -1.05
CA GLU A 80 10.45 -59.39 -0.96
C GLU A 80 10.50 -58.72 -2.35
N ASN A 81 11.37 -59.21 -3.23
CA ASN A 81 11.50 -58.65 -4.58
C ASN A 81 10.25 -58.92 -5.43
N LYS A 82 9.59 -60.07 -5.27
CA LYS A 82 8.29 -60.38 -5.91
C LYS A 82 7.19 -59.46 -5.36
N CYS A 83 7.15 -59.19 -4.06
CA CYS A 83 6.24 -58.20 -3.47
C CYS A 83 6.50 -56.78 -4.01
N LYS A 84 7.76 -56.34 -4.06
CA LYS A 84 8.16 -55.02 -4.62
C LYS A 84 7.88 -54.90 -6.12
N GLN A 85 7.88 -56.01 -6.87
CA GLN A 85 7.45 -56.03 -8.27
C GLN A 85 5.92 -55.92 -8.43
N LEU A 86 5.14 -56.47 -7.51
CA LEU A 86 3.67 -56.31 -7.50
C LEU A 86 3.27 -54.89 -7.09
N ASP A 87 3.89 -54.33 -6.05
CA ASP A 87 3.74 -52.93 -5.66
C ASP A 87 3.99 -51.96 -6.84
N LYS A 88 5.11 -52.13 -7.55
CA LYS A 88 5.40 -51.35 -8.76
C LYS A 88 4.32 -51.44 -9.85
N LYS A 89 3.63 -52.58 -9.98
CA LYS A 89 2.50 -52.72 -10.92
C LYS A 89 1.24 -51.99 -10.45
N PHE A 90 0.98 -51.93 -9.14
CA PHE A 90 -0.08 -51.07 -8.60
C PHE A 90 0.26 -49.60 -8.81
N ASN A 91 1.46 -49.16 -8.41
CA ASN A 91 1.86 -47.75 -8.49
C ASN A 91 1.93 -47.22 -9.94
N ALA A 92 2.32 -48.06 -10.90
CA ALA A 92 2.29 -47.72 -12.33
C ALA A 92 0.88 -47.43 -12.91
N VAL A 93 -0.18 -47.79 -12.19
CA VAL A 93 -1.58 -47.54 -12.58
C VAL A 93 -2.25 -46.55 -11.62
N LEU A 94 -2.02 -46.67 -10.31
CA LEU A 94 -2.59 -45.81 -9.28
C LEU A 94 -2.12 -44.35 -9.39
N ILE A 95 -0.84 -44.11 -9.70
CA ILE A 95 -0.31 -42.74 -9.81
C ILE A 95 -0.97 -42.02 -11.01
N PRO A 96 -0.90 -42.52 -12.27
CA PRO A 96 -1.59 -41.87 -13.38
C PRO A 96 -3.11 -41.71 -13.19
N LEU A 97 -3.79 -42.67 -12.56
CA LEU A 97 -5.23 -42.54 -12.28
C LEU A 97 -5.54 -41.46 -11.23
N LYS A 98 -4.69 -41.30 -10.21
CA LYS A 98 -4.81 -40.22 -9.22
C LYS A 98 -4.59 -38.86 -9.88
N ASP A 99 -3.51 -38.73 -10.64
CA ASP A 99 -3.14 -37.48 -11.31
C ASP A 99 -4.22 -37.06 -12.32
N GLN A 100 -4.77 -38.02 -13.09
CA GLN A 100 -5.91 -37.79 -13.98
C GLN A 100 -7.19 -37.37 -13.24
N TYR A 101 -7.45 -37.95 -12.05
CA TYR A 101 -8.62 -37.57 -11.24
C TYR A 101 -8.48 -36.16 -10.66
N GLU A 102 -7.29 -35.79 -10.18
CA GLU A 102 -7.01 -34.46 -9.65
C GLU A 102 -7.07 -33.40 -10.76
N GLN A 103 -6.51 -33.68 -11.95
CA GLN A 103 -6.65 -32.80 -13.12
C GLN A 103 -8.11 -32.67 -13.59
N PHE A 104 -8.91 -33.75 -13.55
CA PHE A 104 -10.33 -33.71 -13.89
C PHE A 104 -11.15 -32.84 -12.92
N GLU A 105 -10.89 -32.97 -11.61
CA GLU A 105 -11.55 -32.15 -10.59
C GLU A 105 -11.20 -30.66 -10.72
N GLU A 106 -9.93 -30.33 -11.03
CA GLU A 106 -9.51 -28.94 -11.21
C GLU A 106 -10.03 -28.35 -12.54
N ASN A 107 -9.99 -29.10 -13.64
CA ASN A 107 -10.63 -28.69 -14.91
C ASN A 107 -12.12 -28.37 -14.70
N ARG A 108 -12.83 -29.19 -13.91
CA ARG A 108 -14.25 -28.96 -13.59
C ARG A 108 -14.46 -27.83 -12.57
N ARG A 109 -13.45 -27.42 -11.79
CA ARG A 109 -13.51 -26.15 -11.03
C ARG A 109 -13.32 -24.96 -11.97
N GLU A 110 -12.39 -25.03 -12.92
CA GLU A 110 -12.07 -23.90 -13.79
C GLU A 110 -13.16 -23.64 -14.83
N GLU A 111 -13.73 -24.68 -15.46
CA GLU A 111 -14.96 -24.56 -16.26
C GLU A 111 -16.09 -23.87 -15.49
N LYS A 112 -16.19 -24.13 -14.18
CA LYS A 112 -17.20 -23.52 -13.32
C LYS A 112 -16.85 -22.09 -12.94
N ARG A 113 -15.56 -21.76 -12.76
CA ARG A 113 -15.08 -20.39 -12.58
C ARG A 113 -15.44 -19.53 -13.79
N GLN A 114 -15.15 -20.02 -14.99
CA GLN A 114 -15.49 -19.35 -16.25
C GLN A 114 -16.99 -19.07 -16.36
N LYS A 115 -17.84 -20.07 -16.13
CA LYS A 115 -19.31 -19.92 -16.13
C LYS A 115 -19.83 -18.95 -15.04
N VAL A 116 -19.11 -18.80 -13.93
CA VAL A 116 -19.44 -17.78 -12.90
C VAL A 116 -18.91 -16.39 -13.29
N GLN A 117 -17.77 -16.29 -13.96
CA GLN A 117 -17.26 -15.03 -14.53
C GLN A 117 -18.18 -14.51 -15.65
N GLU A 118 -18.70 -15.39 -16.51
CA GLU A 118 -19.73 -15.07 -17.51
C GLU A 118 -21.00 -14.49 -16.85
N ILE A 119 -21.48 -15.11 -15.77
CA ILE A 119 -22.62 -14.61 -14.98
C ILE A 119 -22.32 -13.25 -14.34
N ILE A 120 -21.10 -13.03 -13.83
CA ILE A 120 -20.67 -11.75 -13.26
C ILE A 120 -20.64 -10.66 -14.34
N ALA A 121 -20.04 -10.94 -15.51
CA ALA A 121 -20.00 -10.01 -16.63
C ALA A 121 -21.39 -9.62 -17.13
N GLN A 122 -22.27 -10.62 -17.34
CA GLN A 122 -23.67 -10.40 -17.69
C GLN A 122 -24.40 -9.53 -16.66
N LEU A 123 -24.16 -9.75 -15.36
CA LEU A 123 -24.81 -8.95 -14.30
C LEU A 123 -24.24 -7.53 -14.17
N ILE A 124 -22.97 -7.31 -14.52
CA ILE A 124 -22.39 -5.95 -14.57
C ILE A 124 -23.01 -5.15 -15.72
N GLU A 125 -23.21 -5.79 -16.88
CA GLU A 125 -23.88 -5.21 -18.05
C GLU A 125 -25.40 -5.01 -17.80
N GLU A 126 -26.11 -6.01 -17.28
CA GLU A 126 -27.55 -6.00 -16.97
C GLU A 126 -27.96 -4.90 -15.97
N TYR A 127 -27.01 -4.39 -15.17
CA TYR A 127 -27.25 -3.37 -14.14
C TYR A 127 -26.47 -2.05 -14.36
N ASP A 128 -25.78 -1.86 -15.49
CA ASP A 128 -24.92 -0.69 -15.76
C ASP A 128 -23.95 -0.37 -14.59
N LEU A 129 -23.22 -1.37 -14.10
CA LEU A 129 -22.29 -1.19 -12.97
C LEU A 129 -20.97 -0.55 -13.39
N ILE A 130 -20.63 0.62 -12.83
CA ILE A 130 -19.33 1.25 -13.06
C ILE A 130 -18.20 0.49 -12.35
N GLU A 131 -16.97 0.61 -12.88
CA GLU A 131 -15.76 -0.09 -12.42
C GLU A 131 -15.57 -0.08 -10.89
N LYS A 132 -15.80 1.07 -10.23
CA LYS A 132 -15.77 1.29 -8.77
C LYS A 132 -16.61 0.28 -7.96
N TYR A 133 -17.69 -0.23 -8.55
CA TYR A 133 -18.58 -1.23 -7.94
C TYR A 133 -18.38 -2.62 -8.56
N ALA A 134 -18.12 -2.71 -9.86
CA ALA A 134 -17.86 -3.97 -10.56
C ALA A 134 -16.69 -4.76 -9.93
N ILE A 135 -15.59 -4.09 -9.57
CA ILE A 135 -14.40 -4.71 -8.94
C ILE A 135 -14.72 -5.39 -7.59
N LYS A 136 -15.81 -5.00 -6.91
CA LYS A 136 -16.23 -5.62 -5.64
C LYS A 136 -16.84 -7.02 -5.83
N ILE A 137 -17.18 -7.41 -7.06
CA ILE A 137 -17.82 -8.70 -7.38
C ILE A 137 -16.74 -9.72 -7.75
N THR A 138 -16.55 -10.71 -6.89
CA THR A 138 -15.47 -11.71 -7.03
C THR A 138 -15.99 -13.14 -6.99
N VAL A 139 -15.28 -14.07 -7.64
CA VAL A 139 -15.60 -15.50 -7.58
C VAL A 139 -15.08 -16.09 -6.27
N LEU A 140 -15.98 -16.48 -5.38
CA LEU A 140 -15.63 -17.09 -4.10
C LEU A 140 -15.39 -18.60 -4.27
N ASP A 141 -14.49 -19.20 -3.48
CA ASP A 141 -14.26 -20.66 -3.52
C ASP A 141 -15.51 -21.48 -3.18
N SER A 142 -16.43 -20.91 -2.38
CA SER A 142 -17.74 -21.52 -2.10
C SER A 142 -18.56 -21.74 -3.38
N HIS A 143 -18.36 -20.92 -4.41
CA HIS A 143 -18.99 -21.03 -5.73
C HIS A 143 -18.41 -22.19 -6.55
N LEU A 144 -17.17 -22.61 -6.29
CA LEU A 144 -16.48 -23.68 -7.02
C LEU A 144 -16.73 -25.09 -6.47
N THR A 145 -17.43 -25.19 -5.33
CA THR A 145 -17.82 -26.46 -4.68
C THR A 145 -18.72 -27.33 -5.57
N LYS A 146 -18.75 -28.65 -5.32
CA LYS A 146 -19.59 -29.60 -6.10
C LYS A 146 -21.09 -29.43 -5.86
N SER A 147 -21.49 -28.92 -4.69
CA SER A 147 -22.89 -28.84 -4.24
C SER A 147 -23.61 -27.55 -4.63
N LYS A 148 -22.94 -26.40 -4.66
CA LYS A 148 -23.57 -25.11 -4.98
C LYS A 148 -23.89 -25.02 -6.47
N THR A 149 -25.16 -24.85 -6.84
CA THR A 149 -25.58 -24.83 -8.26
C THR A 149 -25.33 -23.46 -8.92
N LEU A 150 -25.14 -23.44 -10.25
CA LEU A 150 -24.99 -22.16 -10.98
C LEU A 150 -26.20 -21.23 -10.81
N LYS A 151 -27.41 -21.79 -10.66
CA LYS A 151 -28.63 -21.02 -10.34
C LYS A 151 -28.49 -20.30 -8.98
N SER A 152 -28.14 -21.03 -7.92
CA SER A 152 -27.93 -20.44 -6.59
C SER A 152 -26.80 -19.41 -6.58
N ILE A 153 -25.75 -19.61 -7.39
CA ILE A 153 -24.66 -18.64 -7.54
C ILE A 153 -25.17 -17.38 -8.27
N LYS A 154 -25.97 -17.49 -9.34
CA LYS A 154 -26.59 -16.31 -9.99
C LYS A 154 -27.51 -15.57 -9.02
N GLU A 155 -28.37 -16.25 -8.26
CA GLU A 155 -29.29 -15.63 -7.28
C GLU A 155 -28.53 -14.82 -6.20
N GLU A 156 -27.43 -15.37 -5.67
CA GLU A 156 -26.55 -14.70 -4.71
C GLU A 156 -25.81 -13.50 -5.33
N LEU A 157 -25.28 -13.65 -6.55
CA LEU A 157 -24.61 -12.58 -7.28
C LEU A 157 -25.57 -11.45 -7.66
N THR A 158 -26.78 -11.74 -8.15
CA THR A 158 -27.83 -10.75 -8.44
C THR A 158 -28.24 -9.98 -7.19
N THR A 159 -28.27 -10.63 -6.02
CA THR A 159 -28.54 -9.96 -4.73
C THR A 159 -27.41 -9.00 -4.35
N ASN A 160 -26.15 -9.37 -4.58
CA ASN A 160 -24.99 -8.48 -4.37
C ASN A 160 -24.97 -7.31 -5.36
N VAL A 161 -25.12 -7.60 -6.66
CA VAL A 161 -25.12 -6.62 -7.77
C VAL A 161 -26.22 -5.59 -7.59
N SER A 162 -27.44 -5.99 -7.24
CA SER A 162 -28.54 -5.05 -6.99
C SER A 162 -28.29 -4.15 -5.77
N MET A 163 -27.66 -4.67 -4.70
CA MET A 163 -27.21 -3.83 -3.57
C MET A 163 -26.14 -2.82 -3.99
N LEU A 164 -25.18 -3.24 -4.82
CA LEU A 164 -24.14 -2.37 -5.36
C LEU A 164 -24.70 -1.30 -6.31
N LYS A 165 -25.70 -1.65 -7.14
CA LYS A 165 -26.43 -0.72 -8.00
C LYS A 165 -27.15 0.36 -7.19
N VAL A 166 -27.86 -0.02 -6.12
CA VAL A 166 -28.50 0.95 -5.21
C VAL A 166 -27.48 1.91 -4.57
N GLN A 167 -26.26 1.46 -4.26
CA GLN A 167 -25.20 2.34 -3.79
C GLN A 167 -24.68 3.30 -4.88
N GLN A 168 -24.52 2.81 -6.11
CA GLN A 168 -24.11 3.62 -7.27
C GLN A 168 -25.13 4.70 -7.60
N ASP A 169 -26.40 4.32 -7.72
CA ASP A 169 -27.48 5.24 -8.09
C ASP A 169 -27.74 6.27 -6.99
N LYS A 170 -27.54 5.91 -5.70
CA LYS A 170 -27.50 6.89 -4.60
C LYS A 170 -26.34 7.87 -4.75
N GLU A 171 -25.12 7.39 -4.98
CA GLU A 171 -23.96 8.27 -5.16
C GLU A 171 -24.14 9.22 -6.36
N GLU A 172 -24.75 8.77 -7.45
CA GLU A 172 -25.08 9.64 -8.58
C GLU A 172 -26.20 10.64 -8.24
N SER A 173 -27.25 10.21 -7.54
CA SER A 173 -28.33 11.08 -7.07
C SER A 173 -27.83 12.18 -6.14
N ASP A 174 -27.01 11.82 -5.15
CA ASP A 174 -26.40 12.75 -4.19
C ASP A 174 -25.54 13.80 -4.91
N LYS A 175 -24.72 13.37 -5.90
CA LYS A 175 -23.95 14.28 -6.77
C LYS A 175 -24.84 15.19 -7.62
N ARG A 176 -25.92 14.67 -8.22
CA ARG A 176 -26.89 15.44 -9.02
C ARG A 176 -27.57 16.52 -8.18
N VAL A 177 -27.93 16.24 -6.92
CA VAL A 177 -28.50 17.25 -6.00
C VAL A 177 -27.51 18.38 -5.75
N ILE A 178 -26.26 18.07 -5.39
CA ILE A 178 -25.22 19.09 -5.14
C ILE A 178 -24.94 19.95 -6.38
N VAL A 179 -24.77 19.33 -7.55
CA VAL A 179 -24.54 20.05 -8.83
C VAL A 179 -25.72 20.96 -9.18
N ASN A 180 -26.95 20.50 -8.97
CA ASN A 180 -28.14 21.32 -9.24
C ASN A 180 -28.28 22.47 -8.25
N GLN A 181 -27.99 22.26 -6.96
CA GLN A 181 -28.00 23.32 -5.95
C GLN A 181 -26.98 24.41 -6.26
N VAL A 182 -25.73 24.04 -6.59
CA VAL A 182 -24.67 25.00 -6.96
C VAL A 182 -25.06 25.80 -8.23
N LYS A 183 -25.64 25.14 -9.23
CA LYS A 183 -26.13 25.81 -10.45
C LYS A 183 -27.29 26.77 -10.18
N LEU A 184 -28.23 26.39 -9.30
CA LEU A 184 -29.36 27.22 -8.91
C LEU A 184 -28.88 28.50 -8.22
N VAL A 185 -28.09 28.39 -7.15
CA VAL A 185 -27.62 29.57 -6.40
C VAL A 185 -26.66 30.46 -7.22
N ASN A 186 -25.89 29.87 -8.15
CA ASN A 186 -25.09 30.64 -9.11
C ASN A 186 -25.98 31.48 -10.04
N ALA A 187 -27.06 30.90 -10.57
CA ALA A 187 -28.00 31.60 -11.45
C ALA A 187 -28.84 32.66 -10.72
N GLU A 188 -29.28 32.38 -9.48
CA GLU A 188 -30.11 33.29 -8.68
C GLU A 188 -29.35 34.51 -8.15
N ASN A 189 -28.04 34.38 -7.88
CA ASN A 189 -27.23 35.41 -7.20
C ASN A 189 -26.09 35.97 -8.07
N GLU A 190 -26.10 35.66 -9.37
CA GLU A 190 -25.05 35.98 -10.35
C GLU A 190 -23.65 35.58 -9.85
N LEU A 191 -23.52 34.39 -9.26
CA LEU A 191 -22.27 33.83 -8.75
C LEU A 191 -21.68 32.80 -9.73
N ASN A 192 -20.39 32.51 -9.57
CA ASN A 192 -19.67 31.51 -10.37
C ASN A 192 -18.83 30.60 -9.45
N MET A 193 -19.48 29.99 -8.46
CA MET A 193 -18.84 28.97 -7.60
C MET A 193 -18.67 27.65 -8.36
N SER A 194 -17.59 26.93 -8.08
CA SER A 194 -17.35 25.59 -8.63
C SER A 194 -18.07 24.52 -7.81
N ASP A 195 -18.73 23.58 -8.50
CA ASP A 195 -19.34 22.38 -7.94
C ASP A 195 -18.31 21.32 -7.49
N ILE A 196 -17.14 21.27 -8.12
CA ILE A 196 -16.06 20.30 -7.86
C ILE A 196 -15.66 20.25 -6.37
N GLY A 197 -15.57 21.41 -5.70
CA GLY A 197 -15.22 21.47 -4.27
C GLY A 197 -16.26 20.78 -3.39
N TYR A 198 -17.54 21.03 -3.63
CA TYR A 198 -18.65 20.43 -2.90
C TYR A 198 -18.84 18.95 -3.25
N LEU A 199 -18.58 18.57 -4.51
CA LEU A 199 -18.59 17.17 -4.95
C LEU A 199 -17.54 16.31 -4.23
N ARG A 200 -16.38 16.87 -3.90
CA ARG A 200 -15.36 16.16 -3.10
C ARG A 200 -15.77 15.99 -1.63
N LEU A 201 -16.60 16.88 -1.08
CA LEU A 201 -17.09 16.75 0.29
C LEU A 201 -18.03 15.53 0.48
N LEU A 202 -18.66 15.01 -0.59
CA LEU A 202 -19.48 13.79 -0.53
C LEU A 202 -18.71 12.52 -0.15
N GLU A 203 -17.37 12.56 -0.13
CA GLU A 203 -16.53 11.48 0.42
C GLU A 203 -16.59 11.42 1.97
N PHE A 204 -16.99 12.51 2.63
CA PHE A 204 -16.87 12.69 4.09
C PHE A 204 -18.12 13.28 4.78
N LYS A 205 -19.03 13.91 4.04
CA LYS A 205 -20.21 14.64 4.54
C LYS A 205 -21.48 14.20 3.83
N ASP A 206 -22.64 14.44 4.45
CA ASP A 206 -23.94 14.20 3.81
C ASP A 206 -24.39 15.37 2.91
N VAL A 207 -25.40 15.12 2.07
CA VAL A 207 -25.96 16.11 1.13
C VAL A 207 -26.52 17.35 1.84
N ASN A 208 -27.04 17.20 3.07
CA ASN A 208 -27.61 18.29 3.85
C ASN A 208 -26.52 19.19 4.44
N GLU A 209 -25.45 18.61 5.00
CA GLU A 209 -24.27 19.33 5.49
C GLU A 209 -23.60 20.14 4.38
N ILE A 210 -23.47 19.55 3.18
CA ILE A 210 -22.89 20.22 2.02
C ILE A 210 -23.84 21.31 1.49
N SER A 211 -25.15 21.07 1.44
CA SER A 211 -26.13 22.11 1.07
C SER A 211 -26.14 23.28 2.07
N ASN A 212 -26.03 22.99 3.38
CA ASN A 212 -25.87 24.00 4.42
C ASN A 212 -24.53 24.75 4.34
N GLN A 213 -23.49 24.14 3.77
CA GLN A 213 -22.21 24.81 3.50
C GLN A 213 -22.33 25.71 2.26
N ILE A 214 -22.88 25.21 1.14
CA ILE A 214 -23.16 26.01 -0.07
C ILE A 214 -23.94 27.27 0.29
N ASN A 215 -25.02 27.16 1.08
CA ASN A 215 -25.85 28.31 1.43
C ASN A 215 -25.11 29.36 2.30
N LYS A 216 -24.10 28.96 3.10
CA LYS A 216 -23.23 29.90 3.84
C LYS A 216 -22.22 30.57 2.92
N ASP A 217 -21.61 29.80 2.02
CA ASP A 217 -20.61 30.28 1.08
C ASP A 217 -21.24 31.27 0.06
N VAL A 218 -22.51 31.02 -0.33
CA VAL A 218 -23.38 31.96 -1.07
C VAL A 218 -23.56 33.27 -0.31
N GLN A 219 -24.02 33.22 0.95
CA GLN A 219 -24.28 34.43 1.74
C GLN A 219 -23.00 35.27 1.89
N HIS A 220 -21.86 34.62 2.15
CA HIS A 220 -20.57 35.29 2.26
C HIS A 220 -20.15 36.02 0.97
N GLU A 221 -20.34 35.41 -0.21
CA GLU A 221 -20.06 36.08 -1.49
C GLU A 221 -21.07 37.21 -1.82
N ILE A 222 -22.33 37.10 -1.39
CA ILE A 222 -23.34 38.18 -1.52
C ILE A 222 -22.95 39.37 -0.62
N ASP A 223 -22.65 39.14 0.66
CA ASP A 223 -22.25 40.18 1.60
C ASP A 223 -20.97 40.91 1.12
N LYS A 224 -20.02 40.15 0.57
CA LYS A 224 -18.78 40.63 -0.03
C LYS A 224 -19.01 41.44 -1.32
N LYS A 225 -19.93 41.05 -2.20
CA LYS A 225 -20.36 41.86 -3.36
C LYS A 225 -20.96 43.19 -2.88
N LEU A 226 -21.93 43.13 -1.98
CA LEU A 226 -22.68 44.28 -1.47
C LEU A 226 -21.77 45.28 -0.76
N LEU A 227 -20.82 44.82 0.06
CA LEU A 227 -19.81 45.66 0.71
C LEU A 227 -18.85 46.30 -0.31
N ALA A 228 -18.51 45.62 -1.39
CA ALA A 228 -17.68 46.19 -2.46
C ALA A 228 -18.43 47.26 -3.28
N GLU A 229 -19.73 47.10 -3.50
CA GLU A 229 -20.58 48.10 -4.15
C GLU A 229 -20.81 49.34 -3.27
N GLN A 230 -21.06 49.15 -1.97
CA GLN A 230 -21.14 50.24 -1.00
C GLN A 230 -19.86 51.10 -1.00
N ARG A 231 -18.69 50.46 -0.89
CA ARG A 231 -17.38 51.15 -0.93
C ARG A 231 -17.19 51.95 -2.22
N LYS A 232 -17.55 51.39 -3.38
CA LYS A 232 -17.50 52.09 -4.67
C LYS A 232 -18.43 53.31 -4.71
N ARG A 233 -19.66 53.20 -4.17
CA ARG A 233 -20.59 54.34 -4.09
C ARG A 233 -20.04 55.44 -3.18
N GLU A 234 -19.55 55.10 -1.99
CA GLU A 234 -18.93 56.07 -1.09
C GLU A 234 -17.73 56.79 -1.71
N GLU A 235 -16.91 56.07 -2.47
CA GLU A 235 -15.76 56.63 -3.18
C GLU A 235 -16.18 57.59 -4.30
N LEU A 236 -17.18 57.23 -5.11
CA LEU A 236 -17.77 58.09 -6.13
C LEU A 236 -18.39 59.35 -5.52
N GLU A 237 -19.20 59.23 -4.47
CA GLU A 237 -19.76 60.38 -3.75
C GLU A 237 -18.66 61.28 -3.16
N ARG A 238 -17.56 60.70 -2.68
CA ARG A 238 -16.41 61.44 -2.15
C ARG A 238 -15.64 62.17 -3.26
N GLU A 239 -15.54 61.59 -4.45
CA GLU A 239 -15.02 62.29 -5.63
C GLU A 239 -15.93 63.43 -6.08
N GLU A 240 -17.24 63.23 -6.17
CA GLU A 240 -18.19 64.26 -6.58
C GLU A 240 -18.18 65.46 -5.61
N LYS A 241 -18.20 65.19 -4.30
CA LYS A 241 -18.08 66.24 -3.27
C LYS A 241 -16.74 66.98 -3.36
N ARG A 242 -15.63 66.29 -3.70
CA ARG A 242 -14.32 66.94 -3.98
C ARG A 242 -14.36 67.81 -5.24
N LYS A 243 -14.95 67.33 -6.34
CA LYS A 243 -15.10 68.07 -7.61
C LYS A 243 -15.96 69.33 -7.43
N GLN A 244 -17.07 69.22 -6.69
CA GLN A 244 -17.93 70.35 -6.33
C GLN A 244 -17.18 71.39 -5.49
N ALA A 245 -16.47 70.97 -4.43
CA ALA A 245 -15.70 71.88 -3.56
C ALA A 245 -14.52 72.57 -4.27
N ILE A 246 -13.96 71.96 -5.33
CA ILE A 246 -12.95 72.60 -6.19
C ILE A 246 -13.62 73.67 -7.07
N ALA A 247 -14.69 73.33 -7.78
CA ALA A 247 -15.41 74.26 -8.66
C ALA A 247 -16.02 75.45 -7.88
N GLU A 248 -16.44 75.24 -6.63
CA GLU A 248 -16.89 76.32 -5.74
C GLU A 248 -15.72 77.24 -5.32
N ARG A 249 -14.56 76.66 -4.96
CA ARG A 249 -13.33 77.44 -4.68
C ARG A 249 -12.83 78.21 -5.90
N GLU A 250 -13.03 77.70 -7.11
CA GLU A 250 -12.68 78.40 -8.35
C GLU A 250 -13.61 79.60 -8.58
N LYS A 251 -14.93 79.44 -8.45
CA LYS A 251 -15.89 80.57 -8.50
C LYS A 251 -15.65 81.62 -7.40
N GLN A 252 -15.22 81.20 -6.21
CA GLN A 252 -14.84 82.13 -5.14
C GLN A 252 -13.54 82.89 -5.46
N LYS A 253 -12.63 82.31 -6.25
CA LYS A 253 -11.43 83.00 -6.75
C LYS A 253 -11.73 83.94 -7.92
N GLU A 254 -12.66 83.59 -8.80
CA GLU A 254 -13.08 84.47 -9.91
C GLU A 254 -13.82 85.71 -9.36
N THR A 255 -14.77 85.53 -8.44
CA THR A 255 -15.47 86.65 -7.79
C THR A 255 -14.57 87.48 -6.87
N ALA A 256 -13.47 86.94 -6.33
CA ALA A 256 -12.44 87.72 -5.67
C ALA A 256 -11.62 88.58 -6.66
N LYS A 257 -11.29 88.07 -7.84
CA LYS A 257 -10.60 88.83 -8.89
C LYS A 257 -11.43 89.98 -9.46
N GLU A 258 -12.74 89.78 -9.65
CA GLU A 258 -13.65 90.86 -10.05
C GLU A 258 -13.73 91.98 -9.00
N GLN A 259 -13.39 91.71 -7.73
CA GLN A 259 -13.27 92.75 -6.70
C GLN A 259 -11.89 93.44 -6.72
N GLU A 260 -10.81 92.74 -7.06
CA GLU A 260 -9.46 93.33 -7.20
C GLU A 260 -9.32 94.29 -8.39
N GLU A 261 -10.07 94.12 -9.49
CA GLU A 261 -10.07 95.09 -10.62
C GLU A 261 -10.72 96.46 -10.27
N SER A 262 -11.17 96.68 -9.03
CA SER A 262 -12.03 97.82 -8.65
C SER A 262 -11.40 98.90 -7.74
N LYS A 263 -10.07 99.11 -7.75
CA LYS A 263 -9.47 100.39 -7.29
C LYS A 263 -8.10 100.75 -7.90
N PRO A 264 -7.75 102.06 -8.01
CA PRO A 264 -6.64 102.53 -8.85
C PRO A 264 -5.28 102.67 -8.12
N VAL A 265 -4.24 102.84 -8.93
CA VAL A 265 -2.82 102.96 -8.57
C VAL A 265 -2.42 104.40 -8.21
N GLU A 266 -1.94 104.61 -6.96
CA GLU A 266 -0.83 105.49 -6.48
C GLU A 266 -0.80 107.01 -6.91
N PRO A 267 0.13 107.91 -6.43
CA PRO A 267 1.37 107.72 -5.65
C PRO A 267 1.51 108.72 -4.43
N PRO A 268 2.68 109.27 -3.99
CA PRO A 268 3.13 109.09 -2.59
C PRO A 268 3.62 110.39 -1.85
N VAL A 269 4.16 110.23 -0.61
CA VAL A 269 5.15 111.08 0.15
C VAL A 269 5.20 110.51 1.59
N ILE A 270 6.31 109.94 2.13
CA ILE A 270 7.52 110.57 2.75
C ILE A 270 7.12 111.42 4.00
N GLU A 271 7.59 111.30 5.25
CA GLU A 271 8.87 111.00 5.96
C GLU A 271 8.53 110.29 7.32
N GLU A 272 9.38 109.66 8.16
CA GLU A 272 10.76 109.10 8.10
C GLU A 272 11.03 108.21 9.37
N ILE A 273 12.24 107.60 9.48
CA ILE A 273 13.06 107.25 10.69
C ILE A 273 12.33 106.92 12.03
N LYS A 274 12.52 105.74 12.68
CA LYS A 274 13.77 105.32 13.36
C LYS A 274 13.84 103.83 13.79
N ASP A 275 14.95 103.17 13.52
CA ASP A 275 15.48 101.96 14.21
C ASP A 275 16.01 102.36 15.64
N PRO A 276 16.22 101.47 16.65
CA PRO A 276 17.14 100.32 16.49
C PRO A 276 17.00 99.06 17.41
N PHE A 277 17.48 97.92 16.88
CA PHE A 277 18.28 96.86 17.56
C PHE A 277 17.69 95.84 18.58
N SER A 278 18.30 94.65 18.54
CA SER A 278 18.45 93.63 19.62
C SER A 278 17.22 92.75 19.95
N SER A 279 17.32 91.42 20.17
CA SER A 279 18.46 90.48 20.12
C SER A 279 17.98 89.00 20.20
N ALA A 280 18.90 88.04 20.01
CA ALA A 280 18.81 86.58 20.21
C ALA A 280 18.10 85.80 19.07
N ASP A 281 18.64 84.70 18.49
CA ASP A 281 19.37 83.51 19.03
C ASP A 281 18.41 82.59 19.82
N ASP A 282 18.38 81.25 19.76
CA ASP A 282 18.89 80.17 18.87
C ASP A 282 18.00 78.91 19.17
N ALA A 283 17.97 77.71 18.55
CA ALA A 283 18.81 77.00 17.56
C ALA A 283 17.98 75.88 16.85
N MET A 284 18.65 74.94 16.16
CA MET A 284 18.34 73.49 15.96
C MET A 284 16.86 73.01 15.88
N ASP A 285 16.47 72.23 14.86
CA ASP A 285 16.66 70.76 14.89
C ASP A 285 16.68 70.08 13.49
N GLU A 286 17.38 68.96 13.35
CA GLU A 286 17.41 68.12 12.13
C GLU A 286 16.39 66.98 12.23
N GLY A 287 15.31 67.03 11.43
CA GLY A 287 14.13 66.18 11.70
C GLY A 287 13.34 65.62 10.52
N PHE A 288 13.86 65.60 9.29
CA PHE A 288 13.18 64.90 8.18
C PHE A 288 13.70 63.47 8.00
N MET A 289 12.81 62.51 8.26
CA MET A 289 13.13 61.08 8.27
C MET A 289 13.62 60.57 6.92
N ALA A 290 14.61 59.67 6.95
CA ALA A 290 14.87 58.78 5.82
C ALA A 290 13.65 57.88 5.57
N ASP A 291 13.31 57.65 4.30
CA ASP A 291 12.17 56.83 3.89
C ASP A 291 12.36 55.36 4.33
N PRO A 292 11.52 54.81 5.22
CA PRO A 292 11.67 53.46 5.74
C PRO A 292 11.18 52.37 4.77
N PHE A 293 10.67 52.71 3.58
CA PHE A 293 10.12 51.74 2.61
C PHE A 293 11.07 51.38 1.47
N ALA A 294 12.37 51.66 1.62
CA ALA A 294 13.40 51.24 0.68
C ALA A 294 13.60 49.69 0.67
N ASN A 295 12.91 49.04 -0.28
CA ASN A 295 13.09 47.65 -0.74
C ASN A 295 12.65 46.52 0.23
N ILE A 296 11.40 46.06 0.08
CA ILE A 296 10.92 44.77 0.61
C ILE A 296 10.75 43.81 -0.58
N GLU A 297 11.61 42.79 -0.66
CA GLU A 297 11.43 41.71 -1.64
C GLU A 297 10.18 40.88 -1.32
N SER A 298 9.37 40.56 -2.34
CA SER A 298 8.05 39.97 -2.13
C SER A 298 8.13 38.49 -1.76
N THR A 299 7.89 38.18 -0.49
CA THR A 299 7.83 36.79 0.00
C THR A 299 6.67 36.02 -0.66
N HIS A 300 6.97 34.85 -1.21
CA HIS A 300 6.00 33.98 -1.89
C HIS A 300 5.85 32.67 -1.11
N ILE A 301 4.69 32.44 -0.49
CA ILE A 301 4.39 31.19 0.21
C ILE A 301 3.87 30.14 -0.79
N LYS A 302 4.38 28.91 -0.69
CA LYS A 302 3.95 27.76 -1.50
C LYS A 302 3.93 26.49 -0.65
N ASN A 303 2.85 25.73 -0.75
CA ASN A 303 2.69 24.46 -0.04
C ASN A 303 3.25 23.32 -0.90
N TYR A 304 4.06 22.45 -0.30
CA TYR A 304 4.67 21.29 -0.95
C TYR A 304 4.38 20.03 -0.14
N GLN A 305 3.94 18.96 -0.79
CA GLN A 305 3.85 17.64 -0.18
C GLN A 305 5.09 16.82 -0.57
N VAL A 306 5.79 16.28 0.41
CA VAL A 306 7.01 15.49 0.22
C VAL A 306 6.81 14.12 0.85
N ILE A 307 7.19 13.06 0.13
CA ILE A 307 7.14 11.67 0.59
C ILE A 307 8.56 11.11 0.48
N GLY A 308 9.09 10.57 1.58
CA GLY A 308 10.45 10.03 1.66
C GLY A 308 10.63 9.19 2.92
N THR A 309 11.82 8.61 3.09
CA THR A 309 12.19 7.90 4.31
C THR A 309 12.55 8.88 5.43
N GLU A 310 12.55 8.40 6.68
CA GLU A 310 12.89 9.19 7.88
C GLU A 310 14.24 9.91 7.74
N GLN A 311 15.26 9.24 7.19
CA GLN A 311 16.56 9.85 6.90
C GLN A 311 16.46 10.98 5.85
N GLN A 312 15.75 10.75 4.74
CA GLN A 312 15.58 11.75 3.68
C GLN A 312 14.82 13.01 4.17
N LEU A 313 13.86 12.84 5.08
CA LEU A 313 13.16 13.96 5.72
C LEU A 313 14.07 14.73 6.68
N SER A 314 14.96 14.05 7.41
CA SER A 314 15.96 14.73 8.27
C SER A 314 16.98 15.56 7.45
N GLU A 315 17.52 15.00 6.37
CA GLU A 315 18.44 15.71 5.44
C GLU A 315 17.76 16.93 4.79
N LEU A 316 16.46 16.85 4.49
CA LEU A 316 15.68 17.94 3.94
C LEU A 316 15.47 19.09 4.95
N VAL A 317 15.19 18.76 6.22
CA VAL A 317 15.06 19.76 7.30
C VAL A 317 16.39 20.48 7.53
N ASP A 318 17.50 19.76 7.60
CA ASP A 318 18.83 20.37 7.71
C ASP A 318 19.16 21.27 6.52
N TYR A 319 18.78 20.89 5.29
CA TYR A 319 18.91 21.73 4.11
C TYR A 319 18.05 23.00 4.20
N MET A 320 16.80 22.92 4.63
CA MET A 320 15.92 24.10 4.78
C MET A 320 16.47 25.08 5.83
N ASN A 321 16.86 24.56 6.99
CA ASN A 321 17.46 25.34 8.08
C ASN A 321 18.76 26.03 7.64
N LYS A 322 19.65 25.31 6.95
CA LYS A 322 20.93 25.85 6.44
C LYS A 322 20.77 26.98 5.43
N ASN A 323 19.68 26.99 4.68
CA ASN A 323 19.38 28.02 3.67
C ASN A 323 18.41 29.11 4.18
N GLY A 324 18.07 29.12 5.48
CA GLY A 324 17.17 30.13 6.07
C GLY A 324 15.72 30.05 5.59
N ILE A 325 15.28 28.90 5.06
CA ILE A 325 13.94 28.71 4.53
C ILE A 325 12.97 28.47 5.70
N SER A 326 11.97 29.34 5.86
CA SER A 326 10.89 29.12 6.81
C SER A 326 9.99 27.96 6.36
N TRP A 327 9.85 26.95 7.20
CA TRP A 327 9.06 25.74 6.94
C TRP A 327 8.14 25.41 8.10
N ALA A 328 7.07 24.67 7.82
CA ALA A 328 6.19 24.07 8.81
C ALA A 328 5.71 22.72 8.27
N VAL A 329 5.66 21.70 9.14
CA VAL A 329 4.94 20.45 8.84
C VAL A 329 3.45 20.71 9.03
N ILE A 330 2.65 20.26 8.06
CA ILE A 330 1.20 20.21 8.11
C ILE A 330 0.84 18.74 8.22
N GLU A 331 0.32 18.33 9.38
CA GLU A 331 -0.20 16.97 9.65
C GLU A 331 -1.62 16.79 9.07
#